data_AF-A0A918KJ15-F1
#
_entry.id   AF-A0A918KJ15-F1
#
_cell.length_a   1.000
_cell.length_b   1.000
_cell.length_c   1.000
_cell.angle_alpha   90.00
_cell.angle_beta   90.00
_cell.angle_gamma   90.00
#
_symmetry.space_group_name_H-M   'P 1'
#
loop_
_entity.id
_entity.type
_entity.pdbx_description
1 polymer ?
#
loop_
_entity_poly.entity_id
_entity_poly.type
_entity_poly.pdbx_seq_one_letter_code
_entity_poly.pdbx_strand_id
1 'polypeptide(L)' 'MSAEERVTDLEIRLTHLDDTVDQLNQIIIDQQDRISRLERTLKEVLSDHERLKEAVSPDIVDSPPPHY' A
#
# COMPACT_ATOMS: atom_id res chain seq x y z
N MET A 1 38.49 -15.84 27.46
CA MET A 1 37.54 -14.73 27.56
C MET A 1 36.98 -14.66 28.96
N SER A 2 36.99 -13.48 29.58
CA SER A 2 36.35 -13.27 30.88
C SER A 2 34.82 -13.12 30.72
N ALA A 3 34.09 -13.20 31.83
CA ALA A 3 32.66 -12.92 31.81
C ALA A 3 32.36 -11.46 31.40
N GLU A 4 33.18 -10.51 31.88
CA GLU A 4 33.08 -9.09 31.53
C GLU A 4 33.26 -8.85 30.03
N GLU A 5 34.27 -9.49 29.43
CA GLU A 5 34.53 -9.38 27.99
C GLU A 5 33.35 -9.88 27.14
N ARG A 6 32.71 -10.98 27.56
CA ARG A 6 31.50 -11.49 26.91
C ARG A 6 30.30 -10.56 27.06
N VAL A 7 30.17 -9.88 28.20
CA VAL A 7 29.09 -8.91 28.44
C VAL A 7 29.27 -7.70 27.53
N THR A 8 30.48 -7.14 27.46
CA THR A 8 30.78 -6.02 26.56
C THR A 8 30.48 -6.37 25.09
N ASP A 9 30.88 -7.55 24.63
CA ASP A 9 30.58 -8.03 23.28
C ASP A 9 29.08 -8.12 23.00
N LEU A 10 28.29 -8.55 23.99
CA LEU A 10 26.84 -8.62 23.87
C LEU A 10 26.19 -7.24 23.86
N GLU A 11 26.68 -6.29 24.65
CA GLU A 11 26.19 -4.91 24.66
C GLU A 11 26.43 -4.19 23.32
N ILE A 12 27.61 -4.41 22.71
CA ILE A 12 27.93 -3.90 21.37
C ILE A 12 26.95 -4.48 20.34
N ARG A 13 26.75 -5.80 20.37
CA ARG A 13 25.80 -6.47 19.46
C ARG A 13 24.38 -5.99 19.66
N LEU A 14 23.96 -5.79 20.91
CA LEU A 14 22.62 -5.30 21.24
C LEU A 14 22.40 -3.90 20.65
N THR A 15 23.36 -2.99 20.84
CA THR A 15 23.30 -1.63 20.28
C THR A 15 23.15 -1.66 18.76
N HIS A 16 23.91 -2.50 18.06
CA HIS A 16 23.76 -2.66 16.61
C HIS A 16 22.40 -3.24 16.20
N LEU A 17 21.84 -4.14 17.00
CA LEU A 17 20.50 -4.69 16.75
C LEU A 17 19.42 -3.65 16.96
N ASP A 18 19.54 -2.80 17.99
CA ASP A 18 18.62 -1.68 18.23
C ASP A 18 18.64 -0.71 17.05
N ASP A 19 19.82 -0.30 16.57
CA ASP A 19 19.97 0.53 15.36
C ASP A 19 19.34 -0.13 14.13
N THR A 20 19.48 -1.45 13.99
CA THR A 20 18.90 -2.21 12.87
C THR A 20 17.37 -2.22 12.96
N VAL A 21 16.82 -2.41 14.16
CA VAL A 21 15.37 -2.40 14.40
C VAL A 21 14.79 -1.03 14.04
N ASP A 22 15.44 0.06 14.45
CA ASP A 22 14.99 1.41 14.14
C ASP A 22 15.00 1.68 12.63
N GLN A 23 16.05 1.25 11.92
CA GLN A 23 16.12 1.37 10.46
C GLN A 23 15.02 0.56 9.76
N LEU A 24 14.78 -0.67 10.19
CA LEU A 24 13.72 -1.51 9.65
C LEU A 24 12.34 -0.89 9.90
N ASN A 25 12.12 -0.30 11.08
CA ASN A 25 10.87 0.39 11.39
C ASN A 25 10.63 1.58 10.46
N GLN A 26 11.65 2.39 10.17
CA GLN A 26 11.52 3.49 9.20
C GLN A 26 11.18 2.99 7.80
N ILE A 27 11.83 1.92 7.35
CA ILE A 27 11.53 1.30 6.05
C ILE A 27 10.08 0.80 6.00
N ILE A 28 9.57 0.19 7.07
CA ILE A 28 8.18 -0.28 7.15
C ILE A 28 7.20 0.90 7.05
N ILE A 29 7.48 2.00 7.75
CA ILE A 29 6.65 3.21 7.69
C ILE A 29 6.59 3.76 6.25
N ASP A 30 7.74 3.87 5.58
CA ASP A 30 7.82 4.34 4.20
C ASP A 30 7.08 3.41 3.22
N GLN A 31 7.21 2.09 3.43
CA GLN A 31 6.47 1.10 2.65
C GLN A 31 4.96 1.23 2.86
N GLN A 32 4.50 1.44 4.09
CA GLN A 32 3.08 1.61 4.40
C GLN A 32 2.51 2.89 3.78
N ASP A 33 3.26 4.00 3.76
CA ASP A 33 2.84 5.22 3.06
C ASP A 33 2.70 4.97 1.55
N ARG A 34 3.68 4.27 0.94
CA ARG A 34 3.62 3.91 -0.48
C ARG A 34 2.43 3.02 -0.82
N ILE A 35 2.16 1.99 0.01
CA ILE A 35 0.99 1.12 -0.15
C ILE A 35 -0.29 1.95 -0.05
N SER A 36 -0.42 2.80 0.95
CA SER A 36 -1.59 3.65 1.15
C SER A 36 -1.86 4.56 -0.05
N ARG A 37 -0.81 5.10 -0.68
CA ARG A 37 -0.93 5.89 -1.92
C ARG A 37 -1.41 5.02 -3.09
N LEU A 38 -0.81 3.84 -3.27
CA LEU A 38 -1.20 2.91 -4.33
C LEU A 38 -2.65 2.46 -4.19
N GLU A 39 -3.11 2.16 -2.99
CA GLU A 39 -4.50 1.78 -2.71
C GLU A 39 -5.48 2.90 -3.07
N ARG A 40 -5.15 4.15 -2.74
CA ARG A 40 -5.96 5.32 -3.13
C ARG A 40 -6.04 5.48 -4.64
N THR A 41 -4.89 5.44 -5.33
CA THR A 41 -4.85 5.54 -6.79
C THR A 41 -5.63 4.41 -7.45
N LEU A 42 -5.52 3.18 -6.95
CA LEU A 42 -6.29 2.06 -7.48
C LEU A 42 -7.79 2.28 -7.33
N LYS A 43 -8.23 2.78 -6.16
CA LYS A 43 -9.64 3.11 -5.92
C LYS A 43 -10.16 4.18 -6.88
N GLU A 44 -9.36 5.21 -7.15
CA GLU A 44 -9.69 6.27 -8.12
C GLU A 44 -9.84 5.69 -9.53
N VAL A 45 -8.87 4.88 -9.98
CA VAL A 45 -8.91 4.23 -11.30
C VAL A 45 -10.14 3.32 -11.44
N LEU A 46 -10.49 2.57 -10.40
CA LEU A 46 -11.69 1.73 -10.41
C LEU A 46 -12.97 2.57 -10.51
N SER A 47 -13.06 3.65 -9.75
CA SER A 47 -14.21 4.57 -9.82
C SER A 47 -14.33 5.22 -11.21
N ASP A 48 -13.23 5.60 -11.83
CA ASP A 48 -13.24 6.18 -13.18
C ASP A 48 -13.62 5.14 -14.23
N HIS A 49 -13.18 3.90 -14.06
CA HIS A 49 -13.59 2.79 -14.92
C HIS A 49 -15.10 2.52 -14.86
N GLU A 50 -15.70 2.52 -13.66
CA GLU A 50 -17.14 2.36 -13.49
C GLU A 50 -17.92 3.49 -14.17
N ARG A 51 -17.51 4.75 -13.98
CA ARG A 51 -18.11 5.91 -14.64
C ARG A 51 -18.03 5.83 -16.16
N LEU A 52 -16.89 5.39 -16.70
CA LEU A 52 -16.73 5.21 -18.13
C LEU A 52 -17.65 4.10 -18.66
N LYS A 53 -17.79 3.00 -17.93
CA LYS A 53 -18.68 1.89 -18.30
C LYS A 53 -20.15 2.33 -18.34
N GLU A 54 -20.58 3.15 -17.37
CA GLU A 54 -21.91 3.77 -17.36
C GLU A 54 -22.10 4.71 -18.55
N ALA A 55 -21.11 5.58 -18.84
CA ALA A 55 -21.17 6.51 -19.96
C ALA A 55 -21.24 5.81 -21.35
N VAL A 56 -20.69 4.60 -21.46
CA VAL A 56 -20.64 3.82 -22.71
C VAL A 56 -21.83 2.86 -22.85
N SER A 57 -22.64 2.66 -21.81
CA SER A 57 -23.93 1.95 -21.89
C SER A 57 -25.07 2.96 -22.01
N PRO A 58 -25.38 3.51 -23.18
CA PRO A 58 -26.65 4.19 -23.35
C PRO A 58 -27.75 3.16 -23.12
N ASP A 59 -28.75 3.49 -22.31
CA ASP A 59 -30.01 2.77 -22.29
C ASP A 59 -30.44 2.55 -23.74
N ILE A 60 -30.33 1.30 -24.22
CA ILE A 60 -31.05 0.87 -25.41
C ILE A 60 -32.50 0.82 -24.95
N VAL A 61 -33.14 1.99 -24.91
CA VAL A 61 -34.58 2.09 -24.78
C VAL A 61 -35.12 1.54 -26.10
N ASP A 62 -35.33 0.22 -26.11
CA ASP A 62 -36.02 -0.53 -27.14
C ASP A 62 -37.50 -0.08 -27.14
N SER A 63 -37.74 1.14 -27.59
CA SER A 63 -39.08 1.67 -27.78
C SER A 63 -39.55 1.11 -29.11
N PRO A 64 -40.59 0.26 -29.16
CA PRO A 64 -41.10 -0.26 -30.41
C PRO A 64 -41.49 0.90 -31.35
N PRO A 65 -41.15 0.82 -32.65
CA PRO A 65 -41.34 1.93 -33.58
C PRO A 65 -42.82 2.30 -33.72
N PRO A 66 -43.17 3.59 -33.86
CA PRO A 66 -44.55 4.03 -33.97
C PRO A 66 -45.14 3.54 -35.30
N HIS A 67 -46.17 2.70 -35.21
CA HIS A 67 -46.94 2.26 -36.37
C HIS A 67 -47.77 3.44 -36.92
N TYR A 68 -47.57 3.75 -38.20
CA TYR A 68 -48.41 4.63 -39.02
C TYR A 68 -49.26 3.80 -39.98
#